data_AF-A0A948QAQ9-F1
#
_entry.id   AF-A0A948QAQ9-F1
#
_cell.length_a   1.000
_cell.length_b   1.000
_cell.length_c   1.000
_cell.angle_alpha   90.00
_cell.angle_beta   90.00
_cell.angle_gamma   90.00
#
_symmetry.space_group_name_H-M   'P 1'
#
loop_
_entity.id
_entity.type
_entity.pdbx_description
1 polymer ?
#
loop_
_entity_poly.entity_id
_entity_poly.type
_entity_poly.pdbx_seq_one_letter_code
_entity_poly.pdbx_strand_id
1 'polypeptide(L)'
;KQKPFFIGPKGLPKTGIIKTLHFLQVVNLLFSTYIKKTLKMQKTKLINGKDIIKALKIKPGPHIGRILNNIAILHFEGKIKTKKDALNYLKKQKIPL
;
A
#
# COMPACT_ATOMS: atom_id res chain seq x y z
N LYS A 1 -7.36 -19.84 10.68
CA LYS A 1 -8.53 -18.97 10.41
C LYS A 1 -9.50 -19.12 11.57
N GLN A 2 -9.82 -18.07 12.32
CA GLN A 2 -10.90 -18.14 13.30
C GLN A 2 -12.23 -18.32 12.55
N LYS A 3 -13.09 -19.20 13.05
CA LYS A 3 -14.42 -19.44 12.47
C LYS A 3 -15.29 -18.19 12.69
N PRO A 4 -16.12 -17.80 11.71
CA PRO A 4 -17.02 -16.67 11.88
C PRO A 4 -17.96 -16.90 13.08
N PHE A 5 -18.31 -15.82 13.77
CA PHE A 5 -19.24 -15.87 14.90
C PHE A 5 -20.60 -16.42 14.44
N PHE A 6 -21.10 -17.45 15.13
CA PHE A 6 -22.37 -18.09 14.78
C PHE A 6 -23.54 -17.18 15.15
N ILE A 7 -24.38 -16.85 14.17
CA ILE A 7 -25.61 -16.08 14.37
C ILE A 7 -26.73 -17.08 14.61
N GLY A 8 -27.21 -17.17 15.86
CA GLY A 8 -28.35 -18.01 16.20
C GLY A 8 -29.68 -17.44 15.68
N PRO A 9 -30.80 -18.19 15.84
CA PRO A 9 -32.12 -17.79 15.34
C PRO A 9 -32.66 -16.49 15.96
N LYS A 10 -32.14 -16.07 17.11
CA LYS A 10 -32.47 -14.80 17.78
C LYS A 10 -31.73 -13.57 17.21
N GLY A 11 -30.84 -13.75 16.23
CA GLY A 11 -30.09 -12.67 15.60
C GLY A 11 -28.92 -12.14 16.45
N LEU A 12 -28.42 -10.95 16.08
CA LEU A 12 -27.27 -10.32 16.74
C LEU A 12 -27.66 -9.73 18.11
N PRO A 13 -26.79 -9.86 19.13
CA PRO A 13 -27.02 -9.25 20.44
C PRO A 13 -27.05 -7.72 20.33
N LYS A 14 -28.10 -7.10 20.87
CA LYS A 14 -28.34 -5.64 20.76
C LYS A 14 -27.62 -4.82 21.84
N THR A 15 -27.20 -5.45 22.94
CA THR A 15 -26.56 -4.82 24.12
C THR A 15 -25.59 -5.80 24.82
N GLY A 16 -24.72 -5.27 25.70
CA GLY A 16 -23.84 -6.06 26.57
C GLY A 16 -22.47 -6.43 25.99
N ILE A 17 -21.70 -7.23 26.76
CA ILE A 17 -20.31 -7.61 26.47
C ILE A 17 -20.17 -8.31 25.11
N ILE A 18 -21.15 -9.13 24.74
CA ILE A 18 -21.15 -9.88 23.48
C ILE A 18 -21.20 -8.94 22.27
N LYS A 19 -21.97 -7.84 22.34
CA LYS A 19 -22.00 -6.82 21.29
C LYS A 19 -20.65 -6.12 21.16
N THR A 20 -20.04 -5.75 22.29
CA THR A 20 -18.73 -5.10 22.32
C THR A 20 -17.65 -5.99 21.71
N LEU A 21 -17.65 -7.28 22.07
CA LEU A 21 -16.74 -8.26 21.48
C LEU A 21 -16.94 -8.42 19.97
N HIS A 22 -18.19 -8.52 19.52
CA HIS A 22 -18.48 -8.62 18.09
C HIS A 22 -18.05 -7.37 17.32
N PHE A 23 -18.29 -6.17 17.88
CA PHE A 23 -17.81 -4.92 17.29
C PHE A 23 -16.28 -4.91 17.16
N LEU A 24 -15.55 -5.28 18.22
CA LEU A 24 -14.09 -5.40 18.20
C LEU A 24 -13.60 -6.40 17.15
N GLN A 25 -14.27 -7.54 17.00
CA GLN A 25 -13.95 -8.53 15.97
C GLN A 25 -14.12 -7.96 14.55
N VAL A 26 -15.23 -7.26 14.30
CA VAL A 26 -15.49 -6.62 13.00
C VAL A 26 -14.46 -5.53 12.72
N VAL A 27 -14.16 -4.69 13.71
CA VAL A 27 -13.13 -3.63 13.59
C VAL A 27 -11.77 -4.25 13.28
N ASN A 28 -11.36 -5.28 14.01
CA ASN A 28 -10.09 -5.98 13.77
C ASN A 28 -10.04 -6.62 12.37
N LEU A 29 -11.15 -7.20 11.90
CA LEU A 29 -11.26 -7.72 10.55
C LEU A 29 -11.07 -6.60 9.51
N LEU A 30 -11.72 -5.45 9.71
CA LEU A 30 -11.59 -4.29 8.84
C LEU A 30 -10.15 -3.76 8.80
N PHE A 31 -9.50 -3.64 9.96
CA PHE A 31 -8.10 -3.27 10.06
C PHE A 31 -7.19 -4.28 9.36
N SER A 32 -7.35 -5.57 9.62
CA SER A 32 -6.51 -6.62 9.03
C SER A 32 -6.62 -6.65 7.50
N THR A 33 -7.83 -6.46 6.97
CA THR A 33 -8.08 -6.43 5.52
C THR A 33 -7.51 -5.18 4.88
N TYR A 34 -7.69 -4.01 5.50
CA TYR A 34 -7.15 -2.74 5.00
C TYR A 34 -5.61 -2.70 5.05
N ILE A 35 -5.01 -3.13 6.17
CA ILE A 35 -3.56 -3.21 6.32
C ILE A 35 -2.99 -4.21 5.32
N LYS A 36 -3.59 -5.40 5.16
CA LYS A 36 -3.12 -6.38 4.16
C LYS A 36 -3.20 -5.85 2.73
N LYS A 37 -4.26 -5.10 2.39
CA LYS A 37 -4.40 -4.44 1.08
C LYS A 37 -3.32 -3.37 0.88
N THR A 38 -3.11 -2.50 1.87
CA THR A 38 -2.06 -1.47 1.87
C THR A 38 -0.66 -2.08 1.78
N LEU A 39 -0.36 -3.13 2.54
CA LEU A 39 0.93 -3.82 2.49
C LEU A 39 1.15 -4.48 1.12
N LYS A 40 0.10 -5.05 0.51
CA LYS A 40 0.16 -5.57 -0.86
C LYS A 40 0.47 -4.45 -1.86
N MET A 41 -0.14 -3.28 -1.71
CA MET A 41 0.13 -2.09 -2.53
C MET A 41 1.54 -1.50 -2.32
N GLN A 42 2.05 -1.51 -1.09
CA GLN A 42 3.43 -1.08 -0.82
C GLN A 42 4.46 -2.05 -1.39
N LYS A 43 4.20 -3.36 -1.30
CA LYS A 43 5.06 -4.39 -1.89
C LYS A 43 5.12 -4.31 -3.43
N THR A 44 4.11 -3.74 -4.07
CA THR A 44 4.12 -3.42 -5.51
C THR A 44 4.91 -2.17 -5.88
N LYS A 45 5.55 -1.46 -4.94
CA LYS A 45 6.52 -0.42 -5.32
C LYS A 45 7.64 -1.07 -6.12
N LEU A 46 7.72 -0.74 -7.41
CA LEU A 46 8.75 -1.30 -8.27
C LEU A 46 10.13 -0.84 -7.85
N ILE A 47 10.27 0.41 -7.38
CA ILE A 47 11.56 1.02 -7.09
C ILE A 47 11.54 1.63 -5.68
N ASN A 48 12.65 1.46 -4.95
CA ASN A 48 12.89 2.14 -3.68
C ASN A 48 13.72 3.42 -3.85
N GLY A 49 13.65 4.34 -2.88
CA GLY A 49 14.44 5.58 -2.91
C GLY A 49 15.95 5.34 -3.04
N LYS A 50 16.47 4.26 -2.45
CA LYS A 50 17.89 3.84 -2.60
C LYS A 50 18.25 3.50 -4.05
N ASP A 51 17.34 2.88 -4.79
CA ASP A 51 17.55 2.53 -6.20
C ASP A 51 17.59 3.78 -7.08
N ILE A 52 16.78 4.80 -6.75
CA ILE A 52 16.78 6.10 -7.43
C ILE A 52 18.09 6.85 -7.17
N ILE A 53 18.55 6.88 -5.91
CA ILE A 53 19.83 7.50 -5.54
C ILE A 53 20.99 6.85 -6.30
N LYS A 54 21.01 5.51 -6.40
CA LYS A 54 22.04 4.80 -7.19
C LYS A 54 21.94 5.10 -8.68
N ALA A 55 20.72 5.17 -9.22
CA ALA A 55 20.50 5.37 -10.66
C ALA A 55 20.84 6.80 -11.13
N LEU A 56 20.53 7.83 -10.33
CA LEU A 56 20.76 9.23 -10.70
C LEU A 56 21.95 9.89 -9.98
N LYS A 57 22.59 9.23 -9.00
CA LYS A 57 23.69 9.78 -8.20
C LYS A 57 23.38 11.14 -7.53
N ILE A 58 22.14 11.34 -7.09
CA ILE A 58 21.68 12.61 -6.47
C ILE A 58 21.75 12.52 -4.95
N LYS A 59 21.98 13.64 -4.28
CA LYS A 59 21.91 13.73 -2.81
C LYS A 59 20.48 13.40 -2.31
N PRO A 60 20.37 12.71 -1.15
CA PRO A 60 19.07 12.45 -0.54
C PRO A 60 18.34 13.75 -0.23
N GLY A 61 17.08 13.87 -0.65
CA GLY A 61 16.28 15.06 -0.46
C GLY A 61 14.81 14.89 -0.84
N PRO A 62 13.94 15.87 -0.54
CA PRO A 62 12.50 15.80 -0.77
C PRO A 62 12.12 15.61 -2.26
N HIS A 63 13.01 15.98 -3.18
CA HIS A 63 12.82 15.76 -4.61
C HIS A 63 12.68 14.26 -4.95
N ILE A 64 13.36 13.36 -4.21
CA ILE A 64 13.27 11.91 -4.43
C ILE A 64 11.86 11.41 -4.11
N GLY A 65 11.22 11.98 -3.08
CA GLY A 65 9.83 11.69 -2.74
C GLY A 65 8.86 12.06 -3.88
N ARG A 66 9.09 13.21 -4.54
CA ARG A 66 8.29 13.63 -5.71
C ARG A 66 8.44 12.65 -6.87
N ILE A 67 9.67 12.18 -7.12
CA ILE A 67 9.94 11.18 -8.16
C ILE A 67 9.26 9.84 -7.84
N LEU A 68 9.35 9.38 -6.58
CA LEU A 68 8.68 8.15 -6.15
C LEU A 68 7.17 8.23 -6.33
N ASN A 69 6.57 9.38 -6.03
CA ASN A 69 5.14 9.60 -6.26
C ASN A 69 4.79 9.57 -7.75
N ASN A 70 5.56 10.23 -8.61
CA ASN A 70 5.33 10.20 -10.05
C ASN A 70 5.41 8.78 -10.62
N ILE A 71 6.41 7.98 -10.20
CA ILE A 71 6.52 6.57 -10.60
C ILE A 71 5.34 5.74 -10.08
N ALA A 72 4.88 6.01 -8.85
CA ALA A 72 3.72 5.31 -8.29
C ALA A 72 2.44 5.60 -9.08
N ILE A 73 2.24 6.85 -9.50
CA ILE A 73 1.11 7.26 -10.35
C ILE A 73 1.20 6.56 -11.71
N LEU A 74 2.36 6.57 -12.36
CA LEU A 74 2.55 5.91 -13.67
C LEU A 74 2.40 4.39 -13.61
N HIS A 75 2.77 3.77 -12.49
CA HIS A 75 2.51 2.35 -12.26
C HIS A 75 1.01 2.08 -12.06
N PHE A 76 0.30 2.97 -11.38
CA PHE A 76 -1.16 2.88 -11.21
C PHE A 76 -1.89 3.03 -12.55
N GLU A 77 -1.43 3.95 -13.40
CA GLU A 77 -1.92 4.12 -14.77
C GLU A 77 -1.53 2.96 -15.71
N GLY A 78 -0.72 2.01 -15.26
CA GLY A 78 -0.30 0.84 -16.05
C GLY A 78 0.76 1.14 -17.12
N LYS A 79 1.31 2.36 -17.16
CA LYS A 79 2.38 2.78 -18.09
C LYS A 79 3.74 2.20 -17.74
N ILE A 80 3.98 1.93 -16.46
CA ILE A 80 5.21 1.33 -15.94
C ILE A 80 4.82 0.05 -15.21
N LYS A 81 5.27 -1.11 -15.68
CA LYS A 81 4.93 -2.42 -15.07
C LYS A 81 6.14 -3.13 -14.46
N THR A 82 7.34 -2.76 -14.88
CA THR A 82 8.56 -3.41 -14.40
C THR A 82 9.57 -2.44 -13.82
N LYS A 83 10.45 -2.98 -12.96
CA LYS A 83 11.63 -2.25 -12.43
C LYS A 83 12.46 -1.60 -13.54
N LYS A 84 12.61 -2.28 -14.68
CA LYS A 84 13.40 -1.80 -15.81
C LYS A 84 12.74 -0.59 -16.47
N ASP A 85 11.41 -0.62 -16.65
CA ASP A 85 10.67 0.51 -17.22
C ASP A 85 10.78 1.75 -16.35
N ALA A 86 10.69 1.57 -15.03
CA ALA A 86 10.82 2.66 -14.07
C ALA A 86 12.24 3.25 -14.08
N LEU A 87 13.29 2.44 -14.19
CA LEU A 87 14.67 2.92 -14.38
C LEU A 87 14.87 3.62 -15.73
N ASN A 88 14.22 3.14 -16.80
CA ASN A 88 14.32 3.76 -18.12
C ASN A 88 13.58 5.10 -18.15
N TYR A 89 12.44 5.20 -17.46
CA TYR A 89 11.72 6.45 -17.26
C TYR A 89 12.58 7.47 -16.51
N LEU A 90 13.24 7.06 -15.42
CA LEU A 90 14.20 7.87 -14.68
C LEU A 90 15.38 8.36 -15.53
N LYS A 91 15.90 7.54 -16.44
CA LYS A 91 16.98 7.92 -17.37
C LYS A 91 16.51 8.88 -18.47
N LYS A 92 15.30 8.68 -19.01
CA LYS A 92 14.70 9.54 -20.03
C LYS A 92 14.35 10.91 -19.46
N GLN A 93 13.84 10.93 -18.24
CA GLN A 93 13.55 12.13 -17.49
C GLN A 93 14.83 12.70 -16.87
N LYS A 94 15.84 13.02 -17.70
CA LYS A 94 16.95 13.91 -17.30
C LYS A 94 16.32 15.25 -16.90
N ILE A 95 15.86 15.31 -15.66
CA ILE A 95 15.40 16.52 -14.99
C ILE A 95 16.65 17.40 -14.93
N PRO A 96 16.66 18.61 -15.54
CA PRO A 96 17.74 19.55 -15.30
C PRO A 96 17.79 19.82 -13.80
N LEU A 97 18.98 19.65 -13.22
CA LEU A 97 19.29 19.82 -11.81
C LEU A 97 18.84 21.18 -11.28
#